data_AF-A0A2I0TBE8-F1
#
_entry.id   AF-A0A2I0TBE8-F1
#
_cell.length_a   1.000
_cell.length_b   1.000
_cell.length_c   1.000
_cell.angle_alpha   90.00
_cell.angle_beta   90.00
_cell.angle_gamma   90.00
#
_symmetry.space_group_name_H-M   'P 1'
#
loop_
_entity.id
_entity.type
_entity.pdbx_description
1 polymer ?
#
loop_
_entity_poly.entity_id
_entity_poly.type
_entity_poly.pdbx_seq_one_letter_code
_entity_poly.pdbx_strand_id
1 'polypeptide(L)'
;MYQPHCGLENVLMSWGHDEYMYRVMKFNRFALPKEAFYMVRFHSFYPWHAHGDYLHLCSEEDLRMLPWVQELNKFDLYTKQEELPDVQQLRGYYQSLIDKYCPGQLCW
;
A
#
# COMPACT_ATOMS: atom_id res chain seq x y z
N MET A 1 -6.86 -17.14 -17.71
CA MET A 1 -6.43 -15.74 -17.60
C MET A 1 -5.10 -15.66 -16.85
N TYR A 2 -4.99 -16.23 -15.65
CA TYR A 2 -3.74 -16.27 -14.88
C TYR A 2 -3.08 -17.65 -14.92
N GLN A 3 -1.75 -17.67 -14.87
CA GLN A 3 -0.98 -18.88 -14.62
C GLN A 3 -0.81 -19.07 -13.10
N PRO A 4 -0.65 -20.31 -12.61
CA PRO A 4 -0.29 -20.55 -11.22
C PRO A 4 0.97 -19.75 -10.84
N HIS A 5 0.96 -19.13 -9.66
CA HIS A 5 2.07 -18.36 -9.10
C HIS A 5 2.57 -17.22 -10.01
N CYS A 6 1.69 -16.65 -10.83
CA CYS A 6 2.04 -15.55 -11.74
C CYS A 6 2.51 -14.27 -11.03
N GLY A 7 2.32 -14.16 -9.71
CA GLY A 7 2.65 -12.98 -8.92
C GLY A 7 1.50 -11.99 -8.89
N LEU A 8 1.20 -11.45 -7.70
CA LEU A 8 0.09 -10.50 -7.53
C LEU A 8 0.24 -9.24 -8.38
N GLU A 9 1.47 -8.87 -8.73
CA GLU A 9 1.72 -7.75 -9.64
C GLU A 9 1.14 -7.92 -11.05
N ASN A 10 0.94 -9.18 -11.48
CA ASN A 10 0.40 -9.57 -12.78
C ASN A 10 -1.09 -9.92 -12.75
N VAL A 11 -1.72 -9.82 -11.58
CA VAL A 11 -3.16 -10.03 -11.40
C VAL A 11 -3.90 -8.72 -11.66
N LEU A 12 -4.96 -8.76 -12.46
CA LEU A 12 -5.89 -7.65 -12.56
C LEU A 12 -6.79 -7.67 -11.32
N MET A 13 -6.46 -6.80 -10.36
CA MET A 13 -7.27 -6.57 -9.16
C MET A 13 -8.53 -5.78 -9.51
N SER A 14 -9.56 -5.91 -8.67
CA SER A 14 -10.72 -5.01 -8.74
C SER A 14 -10.25 -3.56 -8.62
N TRP A 15 -10.68 -2.70 -9.54
CA TRP A 15 -10.24 -1.32 -9.59
C TRP A 15 -10.66 -0.55 -8.33
N GLY A 16 -9.74 0.20 -7.73
CA GLY A 16 -9.93 0.92 -6.48
C GLY A 16 -8.77 1.83 -6.15
N HIS A 17 -8.77 2.39 -4.93
CA HIS A 17 -7.76 3.35 -4.48
C HIS A 17 -6.36 2.74 -4.37
N ASP A 18 -6.25 1.45 -4.07
CA ASP A 18 -4.98 0.70 -4.04
C ASP A 18 -4.18 0.81 -5.36
N GLU A 19 -4.76 0.33 -6.46
CA GLU A 19 -4.11 0.31 -7.77
C GLU A 19 -3.95 1.75 -8.32
N TYR A 20 -4.93 2.63 -8.07
CA TYR A 20 -4.83 4.03 -8.44
C TYR A 20 -3.65 4.72 -7.75
N MET A 21 -3.55 4.65 -6.42
CA MET A 21 -2.50 5.33 -5.67
C MET A 21 -1.13 4.72 -5.96
N TYR A 22 -1.03 3.40 -6.11
CA TYR A 22 0.21 2.75 -6.58
C TYR A 22 0.70 3.35 -7.90
N ARG A 23 -0.20 3.55 -8.87
CA ARG A 23 0.14 4.15 -10.17
C ARG A 23 0.50 5.63 -10.04
N VAL A 24 -0.21 6.40 -9.23
CA VAL A 24 0.13 7.81 -8.92
C VAL A 24 1.53 7.92 -8.33
N MET A 25 1.85 7.11 -7.32
CA MET A 25 3.18 7.11 -6.69
C MET A 25 4.28 6.76 -7.71
N LYS A 26 4.02 5.80 -8.61
CA LYS A 26 4.97 5.40 -9.66
C LYS A 26 5.16 6.49 -10.69
N PHE A 27 4.06 7.10 -11.16
CA PHE A 27 4.08 8.16 -12.15
C PHE A 27 4.85 9.39 -11.64
N ASN A 28 4.59 9.78 -10.39
CA ASN A 28 5.26 10.90 -9.72
C ASN A 28 6.64 10.53 -9.15
N ARG A 29 7.10 9.29 -9.32
CA ARG A 29 8.43 8.81 -8.90
C ARG A 29 8.74 9.07 -7.43
N PHE A 30 7.80 8.72 -6.54
CA PHE A 30 8.00 8.84 -5.10
C PHE A 30 9.29 8.13 -4.67
N ALA A 31 10.10 8.77 -3.83
CA ALA A 31 11.39 8.25 -3.35
C ALA A 31 11.23 7.31 -2.15
N LEU A 32 10.23 6.43 -2.20
CA LEU A 32 9.91 5.46 -1.15
C LEU A 32 10.49 4.07 -1.49
N PRO A 33 10.74 3.22 -0.48
CA PRO A 33 11.19 1.86 -0.72
C PRO A 33 10.09 1.00 -1.38
N LYS A 34 10.48 -0.14 -1.97
CA LYS A 34 9.57 -1.03 -2.73
C LYS A 34 8.39 -1.49 -1.86
N GLU A 35 8.65 -1.78 -0.60
CA GLU A 35 7.70 -2.22 0.42
C GLU A 35 6.55 -1.22 0.56
N ALA A 36 6.82 0.08 0.54
CA ALA A 36 5.79 1.11 0.66
C ALA A 36 4.81 1.08 -0.53
N PHE A 37 5.33 0.93 -1.75
CA PHE A 37 4.48 0.80 -2.94
C PHE A 37 3.65 -0.49 -2.89
N TYR A 38 4.28 -1.59 -2.45
CA TYR A 38 3.62 -2.89 -2.37
C TYR A 38 2.49 -2.88 -1.34
N MET A 39 2.77 -2.33 -0.15
CA MET A 39 1.76 -2.16 0.90
C MET A 39 0.58 -1.31 0.42
N VAL A 40 0.83 -0.14 -0.19
CA VAL A 40 -0.26 0.70 -0.74
C VAL A 40 -1.07 -0.04 -1.81
N ARG A 41 -0.42 -0.82 -2.67
CA ARG A 41 -1.10 -1.54 -3.76
C ARG A 41 -1.98 -2.70 -3.31
N PHE A 42 -1.74 -3.27 -2.12
CA PHE A 42 -2.41 -4.51 -1.70
C PHE A 42 -3.00 -4.45 -0.28
N HIS A 43 -3.02 -3.28 0.38
CA HIS A 43 -3.57 -3.13 1.74
C HIS A 43 -5.08 -3.39 1.82
N SER A 44 -5.82 -3.32 0.71
CA SER A 44 -7.24 -3.70 0.69
C SER A 44 -7.46 -5.16 0.32
N PHE A 45 -6.42 -5.95 0.03
CA PHE A 45 -6.56 -7.34 -0.42
C PHE A 45 -6.71 -8.34 0.74
N TYR A 46 -7.73 -8.13 1.57
CA TYR A 46 -8.00 -8.90 2.79
C TYR A 46 -8.06 -10.42 2.61
N PRO A 47 -8.71 -10.97 1.55
CA PRO A 47 -8.67 -12.41 1.31
C PRO A 47 -7.26 -12.98 1.33
N TRP A 48 -6.29 -12.25 0.76
CA TRP A 48 -4.89 -12.66 0.77
C TRP A 48 -4.23 -12.40 2.13
N HIS A 49 -4.14 -11.13 2.57
CA HIS A 49 -3.26 -10.80 3.69
C HIS A 49 -3.83 -11.15 5.07
N ALA A 50 -5.15 -11.30 5.20
CA ALA A 50 -5.82 -11.63 6.47
C ALA A 50 -6.37 -13.07 6.51
N HIS A 51 -6.83 -13.61 5.39
CA HIS A 51 -7.53 -14.91 5.35
C HIS A 51 -6.73 -16.05 4.71
N GLY A 52 -5.59 -15.77 4.07
CA GLY A 52 -4.74 -16.80 3.47
C GLY A 52 -5.27 -17.39 2.17
N ASP A 53 -6.22 -16.73 1.53
CA ASP A 53 -6.70 -17.09 0.20
C ASP A 53 -5.74 -16.59 -0.91
N TYR A 54 -6.01 -16.97 -2.16
CA TYR A 54 -5.27 -16.53 -3.35
C TYR A 54 -3.76 -16.89 -3.39
N LEU A 55 -3.30 -17.78 -2.51
CA LEU A 55 -1.90 -18.27 -2.50
C LEU A 55 -1.48 -18.94 -3.81
N HIS A 56 -2.43 -19.50 -4.56
CA HIS A 56 -2.20 -20.08 -5.89
C HIS A 56 -1.79 -19.05 -6.96
N LEU A 57 -1.98 -17.75 -6.71
CA LEU A 57 -1.50 -16.66 -7.56
C LEU A 57 -0.20 -16.04 -7.05
N CYS A 58 0.14 -16.25 -5.78
CA CYS A 58 1.28 -15.62 -5.13
C CYS A 58 2.61 -16.21 -5.64
N SER A 59 3.54 -15.31 -5.91
CA SER A 59 4.97 -15.58 -6.12
C SER A 59 5.74 -15.57 -4.78
N GLU A 60 7.02 -15.94 -4.82
CA GLU A 60 7.91 -15.84 -3.64
C GLU A 60 8.07 -14.40 -3.12
N GLU A 61 8.01 -13.40 -4.00
CA GLU A 61 8.06 -12.00 -3.60
C GLU A 61 6.83 -11.62 -2.79
N ASP A 62 5.64 -12.07 -3.23
CA ASP A 62 4.39 -11.75 -2.54
C ASP A 62 4.40 -12.35 -1.13
N LEU A 63 4.89 -13.58 -0.98
CA LEU A 63 5.06 -14.22 0.33
C LEU A 63 6.08 -13.48 1.21
N ARG A 64 7.16 -12.93 0.64
CA ARG A 64 8.12 -12.08 1.37
C ARG A 64 7.53 -10.72 1.77
N MET A 65 6.60 -10.19 0.99
CA MET A 65 5.92 -8.92 1.27
C MET A 65 4.76 -9.05 2.25
N LEU A 66 4.20 -10.25 2.43
CA LEU A 66 3.06 -10.50 3.30
C LEU A 66 3.22 -9.93 4.73
N PRO A 67 4.36 -10.10 5.44
CA PRO A 67 4.54 -9.54 6.78
C PRO A 67 4.47 -8.00 6.80
N TRP A 68 4.96 -7.33 5.74
CA TRP A 68 4.90 -5.86 5.64
C TRP A 68 3.46 -5.38 5.50
N VAL A 69 2.67 -6.03 4.64
CA VAL A 69 1.25 -5.69 4.43
C VAL A 69 0.45 -5.95 5.71
N GLN A 70 0.70 -7.08 6.38
CA GLN A 70 0.06 -7.42 7.64
C GLN A 70 0.40 -6.43 8.77
N GLU A 71 1.65 -5.96 8.82
CA GLU A 71 2.08 -4.98 9.82
C GLU A 71 1.39 -3.63 9.59
N LEU A 72 1.37 -3.12 8.35
CA LEU A 72 0.62 -1.90 8.02
C LEU A 72 -0.87 -2.04 8.35
N ASN A 73 -1.47 -3.18 8.04
CA ASN A 73 -2.90 -3.43 8.24
C ASN A 73 -3.32 -3.29 9.72
N LYS A 74 -2.44 -3.61 10.67
CA LYS A 74 -2.73 -3.39 12.10
C LYS A 74 -2.97 -1.90 12.39
N PHE A 75 -2.14 -1.02 11.82
CA PHE A 75 -2.30 0.42 12.01
C PHE A 75 -3.50 0.94 11.24
N ASP A 76 -3.67 0.59 9.97
CA ASP A 76 -4.85 1.01 9.19
C ASP A 76 -6.16 0.62 9.89
N LEU A 77 -6.25 -0.61 10.40
CA LEU A 77 -7.50 -1.09 11.01
C LEU A 77 -7.72 -0.54 12.42
N TYR A 78 -6.70 -0.60 13.29
CA TYR A 78 -6.90 -0.41 14.72
C TYR A 78 -6.60 1.00 15.23
N THR A 79 -6.09 1.92 14.41
CA THR A 79 -6.02 3.34 14.79
C THR A 79 -7.30 4.12 14.48
N LYS A 80 -8.34 3.46 13.93
CA LYS A 80 -9.65 4.05 13.67
C LYS A 80 -10.38 4.25 15.01
N GLN A 81 -10.60 5.50 15.37
CA GLN A 81 -11.23 5.90 16.63
C GLN A 81 -12.08 7.18 16.45
N GLU A 82 -12.97 7.45 17.41
CA GLU A 82 -13.82 8.65 17.39
C GLU A 82 -13.04 9.92 17.71
N GLU A 83 -12.05 9.84 18.59
CA GLU A 83 -11.20 10.98 18.94
C GLU A 83 -10.22 11.30 17.81
N LEU A 84 -10.37 12.47 17.21
CA LEU A 84 -9.54 12.90 16.09
C LEU A 84 -8.22 13.52 16.59
N PRO A 85 -7.09 13.26 15.90
CA PRO A 85 -5.83 13.88 16.26
C PRO A 85 -5.82 15.39 15.93
N ASP A 86 -4.98 16.15 16.65
CA ASP A 86 -4.72 17.55 16.30
C ASP A 86 -3.86 17.63 15.03
N VAL A 87 -4.54 17.86 13.90
CA VAL A 87 -3.91 17.98 12.58
C VAL A 87 -2.92 19.15 12.52
N GLN A 88 -3.14 20.24 13.26
CA GLN A 88 -2.26 21.41 13.21
C GLN A 88 -0.91 21.08 13.85
N GLN A 89 -0.93 20.38 14.99
CA GLN A 89 0.29 19.95 15.67
C GLN A 89 1.11 18.97 14.81
N LEU A 90 0.43 18.06 14.10
CA LEU A 90 1.08 17.01 13.30
C LEU A 90 1.57 17.49 11.93
N ARG A 91 1.00 18.57 11.39
CA ARG A 91 1.26 19.04 10.01
C ARG A 91 2.74 19.23 9.72
N GLY A 92 3.49 19.87 10.63
CA GLY A 92 4.91 20.15 10.43
C GLY A 92 5.74 18.88 10.24
N TYR A 93 5.45 17.84 11.02
CA TYR A 93 6.11 16.55 10.91
C TYR A 93 5.81 15.87 9.56
N TYR A 94 4.54 15.69 9.21
CA TYR A 94 4.17 15.02 7.97
C TYR A 94 4.58 15.80 6.71
N GLN A 95 4.55 17.15 6.76
CA GLN A 95 5.07 17.97 5.67
C GLN A 95 6.56 17.71 5.43
N SER A 96 7.38 17.57 6.48
CA SER A 96 8.80 17.25 6.33
C SER A 96 9.05 15.90 5.65
N LEU A 97 8.14 14.93 5.83
CA LEU A 97 8.20 13.63 5.15
C LEU A 97 7.77 13.75 3.69
N ILE A 98 6.74 14.56 3.40
CA ILE A 98 6.31 14.87 2.03
C ILE A 98 7.46 15.54 1.28
N ASP A 99 8.09 16.56 1.86
CA ASP A 99 9.21 17.28 1.27
C ASP A 99 10.40 16.36 0.95
N LYS A 100 10.58 15.30 1.75
CA LYS A 100 11.63 14.29 1.54
C LYS A 100 11.28 13.27 0.47
N TYR A 101 10.06 12.74 0.46
CA TYR A 101 9.72 11.52 -0.30
C TYR A 101 8.85 11.77 -1.54
N CYS A 102 8.06 12.84 -1.56
CA CYS A 102 7.16 13.19 -2.65
C CYS A 102 6.88 14.72 -2.71
N PRO A 103 7.93 15.55 -2.86
CA PRO A 103 7.80 16.99 -2.76
C PRO A 103 7.03 17.62 -3.93
N GLY A 104 6.49 18.81 -3.69
CA GLY A 104 5.92 19.68 -4.73
C GLY A 104 4.50 19.32 -5.13
N GLN A 105 4.07 19.85 -6.29
CA GLN A 105 2.77 19.53 -6.86
C GLN A 105 2.85 18.22 -7.65
N LEU A 106 1.95 17.29 -7.33
CA LEU A 106 1.88 15.96 -7.93
C LEU A 106 0.77 15.90 -8.98
N CYS A 107 0.90 14.97 -9.93
CA CYS A 107 -0.13 14.64 -10.91
C CYS A 107 -1.02 13.50 -10.37
N TRP A 108 -2.32 13.74 -10.35
CA TRP A 108 -3.34 12.82 -9.83
C TRP A 108 -4.16 12.21 -10.96
#